data_AF-C5KFY7-F1
#
_entry.id   AF-C5KFY7-F1
#
_cell.length_a   1.000
_cell.length_b   1.000
_cell.length_c   1.000
_cell.angle_alpha   90.00
_cell.angle_beta   90.00
_cell.angle_gamma   90.00
#
_symmetry.space_group_name_H-M   'P 1'
#
loop_
_entity.id
_entity.type
_entity.pdbx_description
1 polymer ?
#
loop_
_entity_poly.entity_id
_entity_poly.type
_entity_poly.pdbx_seq_one_letter_code
_entity_poly.pdbx_strand_id
1 'polypeptide(L)'
;MEGSSEDEDSDASEKSAESKEEKPDGRENGGDARLVQVGSETRDELVLNASKFHQKLGQVASQVYGSSSIRPPEGVDLDELLRKLEGPEECGEDVHRCVEAVGQWAEEVERLLKTEKEHAAAIGPHPMAEILFWRDRSERLSSLFEQLQLGRCQKVIEIVEKYLVAGSRTGEMESAGRAFRWFKEEQSALHKLHVEAKDNVRFLMTLERHLKKLTNGGMAEIAEMLPNLMNALRMVWVVSR
;
A
#
# COMPACT_ATOMS: atom_id res chain seq x y z
N MET A 1 -1.99 11.90 73.73
CA MET A 1 -2.28 13.01 72.79
C MET A 1 -3.02 12.36 71.64
N GLU A 2 -4.34 12.42 71.70
CA GLU A 2 -5.14 13.35 70.87
C GLU A 2 -5.17 12.81 69.43
N GLY A 3 -6.29 12.50 68.81
CA GLY A 3 -7.71 12.64 69.13
C GLY A 3 -8.40 12.27 67.82
N SER A 4 -9.32 11.31 67.86
CA SER A 4 -10.15 10.90 66.73
C SER A 4 -11.45 11.68 66.76
N SER A 5 -11.89 12.21 65.62
CA SER A 5 -13.26 12.67 65.34
C SER A 5 -13.36 12.82 63.81
N GLU A 6 -14.10 11.98 63.10
CA GLU A 6 -15.57 12.05 62.92
C GLU A 6 -15.97 13.31 62.15
N ASP A 7 -16.22 13.14 60.85
CA ASP A 7 -16.87 14.13 59.98
C ASP A 7 -18.06 13.45 59.28
N GLU A 8 -19.25 13.61 59.86
CA GLU A 8 -20.54 13.70 59.17
C GLU A 8 -21.42 14.67 59.97
N ASP A 9 -21.85 15.78 59.36
CA ASP A 9 -23.26 16.05 59.03
C ASP A 9 -23.59 17.57 58.91
N SER A 10 -24.55 17.83 58.03
CA SER A 10 -25.51 18.94 58.04
C SER A 10 -25.12 20.36 57.56
N ASP A 11 -25.68 20.68 56.39
CA ASP A 11 -26.83 21.59 56.20
C ASP A 11 -26.65 23.13 56.09
N ALA A 12 -27.42 23.63 55.11
CA ALA A 12 -28.15 24.89 55.04
C ALA A 12 -27.48 26.21 54.60
N SER A 13 -28.05 26.67 53.47
CA SER A 13 -28.51 28.04 53.17
C SER A 13 -27.56 29.04 52.49
N GLU A 14 -27.93 29.44 51.27
CA GLU A 14 -28.19 30.86 51.02
C GLU A 14 -29.15 31.10 49.83
N LYS A 15 -29.86 32.22 49.94
CA LYS A 15 -31.14 32.58 49.30
C LYS A 15 -30.94 33.54 48.12
N SER A 16 -31.85 33.42 47.15
CA SER A 16 -32.57 34.48 46.43
C SER A 16 -31.81 35.57 45.66
N ALA A 17 -32.04 35.62 44.34
CA ALA A 17 -32.33 36.86 43.63
C ALA A 17 -33.27 36.60 42.44
N GLU A 18 -34.32 37.41 42.38
CA GLU A 18 -35.52 37.37 41.56
C GLU A 18 -35.30 38.14 40.24
N SER A 19 -35.79 37.66 39.09
CA SER A 19 -35.99 38.50 37.89
C SER A 19 -37.09 37.96 36.96
N LYS A 20 -38.27 38.59 37.10
CA LYS A 20 -39.32 38.90 36.11
C LYS A 20 -39.31 38.21 34.73
N GLU A 21 -40.44 37.54 34.45
CA GLU A 21 -40.95 37.24 33.11
C GLU A 21 -41.11 38.52 32.26
N GLU A 22 -40.49 38.51 31.08
CA GLU A 22 -40.92 39.29 29.92
C GLU A 22 -41.23 38.31 28.77
N LYS A 23 -42.47 38.32 28.29
CA LYS A 23 -42.86 37.73 27.01
C LYS A 23 -42.67 38.78 25.92
N PRO A 24 -41.94 38.49 24.82
CA PRO A 24 -42.18 39.15 23.56
C PRO A 24 -42.89 38.21 22.58
N ASP A 25 -44.07 38.69 22.23
CA ASP A 25 -44.82 38.63 20.98
C ASP A 25 -44.18 37.92 19.77
N GLY A 26 -45.04 37.22 19.03
CA GLY A 26 -44.69 36.45 17.86
C GLY A 26 -44.26 37.31 16.68
N ARG A 27 -43.18 36.91 16.03
CA ARG A 27 -43.00 37.13 14.59
C ARG A 27 -42.27 35.94 13.99
N GLU A 28 -42.96 35.32 13.04
CA GLU A 28 -42.48 34.28 12.15
C GLU A 28 -41.12 34.66 11.57
N ASN A 29 -40.14 33.78 11.72
CA ASN A 29 -39.00 33.77 10.81
C ASN A 29 -38.68 32.31 10.47
N GLY A 30 -39.09 31.91 9.27
CA GLY A 30 -38.84 30.59 8.71
C GLY A 30 -37.33 30.37 8.55
N GLY A 31 -36.77 29.54 9.42
CA GLY A 31 -35.50 28.88 9.20
C GLY A 31 -35.77 27.39 9.08
N ASP A 32 -35.79 26.88 7.85
CA ASP A 32 -35.91 25.46 7.53
C ASP A 32 -34.67 24.71 8.08
N ALA A 33 -34.70 24.38 9.36
CA ALA A 33 -33.78 23.43 9.96
C ALA A 33 -34.24 22.02 9.58
N ARG A 34 -34.07 21.70 8.30
CA ARG A 34 -34.22 20.34 7.79
C ARG A 34 -33.12 19.50 8.43
N LEU A 35 -33.43 18.89 9.58
CA LEU A 35 -32.62 17.82 10.15
C LEU A 35 -32.54 16.77 9.03
N VAL A 36 -31.36 16.62 8.41
CA VAL A 36 -31.11 15.52 7.49
C VAL A 36 -31.14 14.27 8.35
N GLN A 37 -32.33 13.67 8.51
CA GLN A 37 -32.47 12.33 9.02
C GLN A 37 -31.81 11.42 7.99
N VAL A 38 -30.53 11.13 8.22
CA VAL A 38 -29.81 10.05 7.58
C VAL A 38 -30.62 8.80 7.93
N GLY A 39 -31.44 8.34 6.98
CA GLY A 39 -32.33 7.19 7.19
C GLY A 39 -31.54 5.99 7.68
N SER A 40 -32.11 5.16 8.56
CA SER A 40 -31.36 4.04 9.16
C SER A 40 -30.71 3.17 8.09
N GLU A 41 -31.34 3.05 6.92
CA GLU A 41 -30.83 2.38 5.73
C GLU A 41 -29.44 2.89 5.30
N THR A 42 -29.22 4.21 5.27
CA THR A 42 -27.89 4.78 4.92
C THR A 42 -26.86 4.60 6.03
N ARG A 43 -27.29 4.55 7.30
CA ARG A 43 -26.41 4.22 8.43
C ARG A 43 -25.99 2.76 8.37
N ASP A 44 -26.93 1.88 8.09
CA ASP A 44 -26.71 0.44 8.01
C ASP A 44 -25.88 0.09 6.76
N GLU A 45 -26.06 0.81 5.65
CA GLU A 45 -25.22 0.73 4.45
C GLU A 45 -23.78 1.21 4.73
N LEU A 46 -23.61 2.30 5.48
CA LEU A 46 -22.28 2.77 5.87
C LEU A 46 -21.57 1.76 6.77
N VAL A 47 -22.27 1.19 7.76
CA VAL A 47 -21.71 0.16 8.64
C VAL A 47 -21.35 -1.09 7.83
N LEU A 48 -22.23 -1.52 6.92
CA LEU A 48 -21.96 -2.64 6.04
C LEU A 48 -20.75 -2.39 5.14
N ASN A 49 -20.61 -1.18 4.59
CA ASN A 49 -19.47 -0.80 3.77
C ASN A 49 -18.18 -0.69 4.59
N ALA A 50 -18.24 -0.19 5.82
CA ALA A 50 -17.11 -0.15 6.74
C ALA A 50 -16.65 -1.56 7.13
N SER A 51 -17.58 -2.47 7.43
CA SER A 51 -17.26 -3.88 7.71
C SER A 51 -16.66 -4.57 6.48
N LYS A 52 -17.23 -4.37 5.28
CA LYS A 52 -16.65 -4.88 4.03
C LYS A 52 -15.26 -4.31 3.77
N PHE A 53 -15.04 -3.03 4.04
CA PHE A 53 -13.74 -2.38 3.90
C PHE A 53 -12.73 -2.95 4.88
N HIS A 54 -13.10 -3.14 6.15
CA HIS A 54 -12.26 -3.78 7.16
C HIS A 54 -11.90 -5.22 6.76
N GLN A 55 -12.86 -5.99 6.25
CA GLN A 55 -12.63 -7.35 5.78
C GLN A 55 -11.67 -7.37 4.58
N LYS A 56 -11.83 -6.44 3.63
CA LYS A 56 -10.89 -6.25 2.53
C LYS A 56 -9.50 -5.84 3.02
N LEU A 57 -9.40 -4.92 3.99
CA LEU A 57 -8.14 -4.55 4.62
C LEU A 57 -7.46 -5.73 5.31
N GLY A 58 -8.22 -6.55 6.04
CA GLY A 58 -7.71 -7.77 6.67
C GLY A 58 -7.24 -8.80 5.65
N GLN A 59 -7.95 -8.95 4.54
CA GLN A 59 -7.56 -9.83 3.44
C GLN A 59 -6.29 -9.31 2.72
N VAL A 60 -6.21 -8.02 2.45
CA VAL A 60 -5.02 -7.37 1.87
C VAL A 60 -3.85 -7.47 2.84
N ALA A 61 -4.05 -7.23 4.13
CA ALA A 61 -3.01 -7.41 5.15
C ALA A 61 -2.56 -8.87 5.22
N SER A 62 -3.48 -9.84 5.20
CA SER A 62 -3.12 -11.26 5.17
C SER A 62 -2.45 -11.69 3.87
N GLN A 63 -2.74 -11.09 2.72
CA GLN A 63 -2.01 -11.35 1.48
C GLN A 63 -0.62 -10.73 1.53
N VAL A 64 -0.51 -9.47 1.97
CA VAL A 64 0.77 -8.75 2.05
C VAL A 64 1.70 -9.36 3.11
N TYR A 65 1.17 -9.79 4.25
CA TYR A 65 1.95 -10.31 5.39
C TYR A 65 1.92 -11.83 5.54
N GLY A 66 0.89 -12.52 5.04
CA GLY A 66 0.75 -13.99 5.12
C GLY A 66 1.34 -14.76 3.93
N SER A 67 1.45 -14.12 2.76
CA SER A 67 2.23 -14.60 1.61
C SER A 67 3.38 -13.65 1.30
N SER A 68 4.08 -13.15 2.32
CA SER A 68 5.28 -12.35 2.09
C SER A 68 6.38 -13.29 1.57
N SER A 69 6.67 -13.21 0.27
CA SER A 69 7.78 -13.96 -0.32
C SER A 69 9.14 -13.37 0.09
N ILE A 70 9.18 -12.08 0.44
CA ILE A 70 10.35 -11.41 0.98
C ILE A 70 10.28 -11.47 2.51
N ARG A 71 11.02 -12.40 3.11
CA ARG A 71 11.11 -12.54 4.57
C ARG A 71 12.48 -12.10 5.08
N PRO A 72 12.56 -11.08 5.94
CA PRO A 72 13.81 -10.76 6.63
C PRO A 72 14.14 -11.81 7.69
N PRO A 73 15.43 -12.03 8.01
CA PRO A 73 15.85 -13.01 9.00
C PRO A 73 15.13 -12.82 10.35
N GLU A 74 14.53 -13.86 10.91
CA GLU A 74 13.87 -13.80 12.21
C GLU A 74 14.88 -13.85 13.37
N GLY A 75 14.55 -13.20 14.49
CA GLY A 75 15.40 -13.20 15.68
C GLY A 75 16.69 -12.35 15.59
N VAL A 76 16.95 -11.71 14.44
CA VAL A 76 18.06 -10.77 14.29
C VAL A 76 17.62 -9.36 14.67
N ASP A 77 18.35 -8.74 15.60
CA ASP A 77 18.28 -7.31 15.90
C ASP A 77 19.11 -6.54 14.86
N LEU A 78 18.42 -6.08 13.82
CA LEU A 78 19.05 -5.39 12.69
C LEU A 78 19.61 -4.01 13.09
N ASP A 79 19.04 -3.37 14.10
CA ASP A 79 19.49 -2.05 14.56
C ASP A 79 20.82 -2.17 15.31
N GLU A 80 20.92 -3.15 16.21
CA GLU A 80 22.19 -3.43 16.89
C GLU A 80 23.26 -3.97 15.94
N LEU A 81 22.87 -4.79 14.95
CA LEU A 81 23.80 -5.29 13.94
C LEU A 81 24.38 -4.16 13.08
N LEU A 82 23.55 -3.21 12.65
CA LEU A 82 24.00 -2.01 11.92
C LEU A 82 25.01 -1.19 12.72
N ARG A 83 24.81 -1.07 14.04
CA ARG A 83 25.72 -0.35 14.94
C ARG A 83 27.06 -1.07 15.10
N LYS A 84 27.06 -2.41 15.15
CA LYS A 84 28.28 -3.23 15.30
C LYS A 84 29.14 -3.25 14.04
N LEU A 85 28.52 -3.18 12.86
CA LEU A 85 29.20 -3.18 11.56
C LEU A 85 30.07 -1.94 11.30
N GLU A 86 30.03 -0.92 12.16
CA GLU A 86 30.93 0.24 12.11
C GLU A 86 32.36 -0.07 12.62
N GLY A 87 32.55 -1.20 13.29
CA GLY A 87 33.85 -1.67 13.78
C GLY A 87 34.60 -2.57 12.78
N PRO A 88 35.92 -2.74 12.93
CA PRO A 88 36.74 -3.60 12.07
C PRO A 88 36.56 -5.12 12.31
N GLU A 89 35.62 -5.54 13.16
CA GLU A 89 35.49 -6.94 13.58
C GLU A 89 34.28 -7.67 12.94
N GLU A 90 34.66 -8.72 12.21
CA GLU A 90 33.99 -9.99 11.91
C GLU A 90 32.60 -10.06 11.26
N CYS A 91 32.55 -10.96 10.27
CA CYS A 91 31.33 -11.51 9.72
C CYS A 91 30.62 -12.38 10.77
N GLY A 92 29.66 -11.79 11.49
CA GLY A 92 28.81 -12.54 12.42
C GLY A 92 27.83 -13.47 11.69
N GLU A 93 27.36 -14.51 12.37
CA GLU A 93 26.28 -15.41 11.90
C GLU A 93 25.04 -14.63 11.41
N ASP A 94 24.74 -13.50 12.06
CA ASP A 94 23.64 -12.61 11.68
C ASP A 94 23.84 -11.94 10.31
N VAL A 95 25.08 -11.60 9.94
CA VAL A 95 25.40 -11.05 8.62
C VAL A 95 25.25 -12.12 7.55
N HIS A 96 25.71 -13.34 7.82
CA HIS A 96 25.50 -14.47 6.92
C HIS A 96 24.01 -14.73 6.66
N ARG A 97 23.18 -14.69 7.71
CA ARG A 97 21.71 -14.78 7.57
C ARG A 97 21.13 -13.66 6.72
N CYS A 98 21.66 -12.44 6.82
CA CYS A 98 21.25 -11.32 5.96
C CYS A 98 21.64 -11.54 4.49
N VAL A 99 22.86 -12.03 4.22
CA VAL A 99 23.33 -12.36 2.87
C VAL A 99 22.47 -13.47 2.25
N GLU A 100 22.18 -14.51 3.01
CA GLU A 100 21.33 -15.62 2.57
C GLU A 100 19.91 -15.14 2.24
N ALA A 101 19.32 -14.31 3.11
CA ALA A 101 18.00 -13.72 2.85
C ALA A 101 17.98 -12.92 1.55
N VAL A 102 19.01 -12.09 1.30
CA VAL A 102 19.12 -11.34 0.04
C VAL A 102 19.23 -12.26 -1.18
N GLY A 103 19.94 -13.39 -1.07
CA GLY A 103 20.00 -14.40 -2.12
C GLY A 103 18.63 -15.01 -2.42
N GLN A 104 17.88 -15.40 -1.38
CA GLN A 104 16.52 -15.93 -1.52
C GLN A 104 15.57 -14.90 -2.12
N TRP A 105 15.73 -13.62 -1.78
CA TRP A 105 14.94 -12.54 -2.37
C TRP A 105 15.24 -12.36 -3.86
N ALA A 106 16.51 -12.50 -4.28
CA ALA A 106 16.87 -12.45 -5.69
C ALA A 106 16.20 -13.57 -6.49
N GLU A 107 16.19 -14.80 -5.96
CA GLU A 107 15.49 -15.94 -6.56
C GLU A 107 13.99 -15.69 -6.71
N GLU A 108 13.36 -15.13 -5.68
CA GLU A 108 11.94 -14.83 -5.71
C GLU A 108 11.59 -13.74 -6.73
N VAL A 109 12.41 -12.69 -6.81
CA VAL A 109 12.25 -11.65 -7.83
C VAL A 109 12.42 -12.27 -9.22
N GLU A 110 13.48 -13.05 -9.45
CA GLU A 110 13.74 -13.70 -10.73
C GLU A 110 12.57 -14.61 -11.14
N ARG A 111 12.02 -15.38 -10.19
CA ARG A 111 10.85 -16.24 -10.40
C ARG A 111 9.65 -15.44 -10.86
N LEU A 112 9.33 -14.34 -10.17
CA LEU A 112 8.24 -13.44 -10.58
C LEU A 112 8.49 -12.89 -11.98
N LEU A 113 9.70 -12.42 -12.28
CA LEU A 113 10.03 -11.85 -13.59
C LEU A 113 9.92 -12.88 -14.72
N LYS A 114 10.26 -14.15 -14.49
CA LYS A 114 10.06 -15.25 -15.45
C LYS A 114 8.58 -15.49 -15.70
N THR A 115 7.78 -15.65 -14.64
CA THR A 115 6.33 -15.82 -14.74
C THR A 115 5.68 -14.65 -15.49
N GLU A 116 6.10 -13.42 -15.24
CA GLU A 116 5.61 -12.24 -15.94
C GLU A 116 5.94 -12.21 -17.44
N LYS A 117 7.06 -12.80 -17.87
CA LYS A 117 7.39 -12.93 -19.30
C LYS A 117 6.48 -13.95 -19.98
N GLU A 118 6.19 -15.05 -19.31
CA GLU A 118 5.30 -16.11 -19.82
C GLU A 118 3.86 -15.62 -19.94
N HIS A 119 3.35 -14.91 -18.92
CA HIS A 119 2.00 -14.34 -18.96
C HIS A 119 1.82 -13.32 -20.09
N ALA A 120 2.84 -12.50 -20.36
CA ALA A 120 2.79 -11.53 -21.45
C ALA A 120 2.64 -12.19 -22.83
N ALA A 121 3.16 -13.42 -23.01
CA ALA A 121 3.04 -14.17 -24.25
C ALA A 121 1.64 -14.79 -24.47
N ALA A 122 0.80 -14.82 -23.43
CA ALA A 122 -0.49 -15.52 -23.43
C ALA A 122 -1.70 -14.57 -23.58
N ILE A 123 -1.49 -13.27 -23.81
CA ILE A 123 -2.58 -12.29 -23.89
C ILE A 123 -3.42 -12.52 -25.15
N GLY A 124 -4.74 -12.69 -24.96
CA GLY A 124 -5.70 -12.86 -26.05
C GLY A 124 -5.99 -11.54 -26.80
N PRO A 125 -6.54 -11.59 -28.02
CA PRO A 125 -6.65 -10.43 -28.93
C PRO A 125 -7.72 -9.39 -28.53
N HIS A 126 -8.25 -9.44 -27.31
CA HIS A 126 -9.38 -8.62 -26.90
C HIS A 126 -8.92 -7.35 -26.17
N PRO A 127 -9.39 -6.13 -26.55
CA PRO A 127 -8.94 -4.89 -25.90
C PRO A 127 -9.17 -4.82 -24.39
N MET A 128 -10.18 -5.52 -23.86
CA MET A 128 -10.38 -5.61 -22.41
C MET A 128 -9.43 -6.58 -21.72
N ALA A 129 -8.92 -7.59 -22.44
CA ALA A 129 -7.91 -8.49 -21.91
C ALA A 129 -6.60 -7.74 -21.61
N GLU A 130 -6.22 -6.77 -22.44
CA GLU A 130 -5.05 -5.91 -22.21
C GLU A 130 -5.17 -5.10 -20.92
N ILE A 131 -6.32 -4.46 -20.66
CA ILE A 131 -6.52 -3.68 -19.43
C ILE A 131 -6.41 -4.57 -18.19
N LEU A 132 -7.06 -5.74 -18.22
CA LEU A 132 -7.02 -6.69 -17.11
C LEU A 132 -5.61 -7.22 -16.89
N PHE A 133 -4.91 -7.58 -17.97
CA PHE A 133 -3.52 -8.03 -17.93
C PHE A 133 -2.63 -7.00 -17.23
N TRP A 134 -2.66 -5.73 -17.66
CA TRP A 134 -1.82 -4.69 -17.07
C TRP A 134 -2.20 -4.39 -15.62
N ARG A 135 -3.49 -4.47 -15.26
CA ARG A 135 -3.94 -4.34 -13.88
C ARG A 135 -3.38 -5.45 -12.99
N ASP A 136 -3.55 -6.71 -13.40
CA ASP A 136 -3.08 -7.85 -12.63
C ASP A 136 -1.55 -7.88 -12.55
N ARG A 137 -0.86 -7.55 -13.65
CA ARG A 137 0.60 -7.39 -13.70
C ARG A 137 1.08 -6.31 -12.72
N SER A 138 0.42 -5.16 -12.71
CA SER A 138 0.76 -4.05 -11.81
C SER A 138 0.58 -4.47 -10.35
N GLU A 139 -0.50 -5.19 -10.01
CA GLU A 139 -0.74 -5.70 -8.66
C GLU A 139 0.35 -6.67 -8.20
N ARG A 140 0.68 -7.68 -9.03
CA ARG A 140 1.71 -8.67 -8.70
C ARG A 140 3.09 -8.04 -8.53
N LEU A 141 3.50 -7.16 -9.44
CA LEU A 141 4.78 -6.45 -9.36
C LEU A 141 4.83 -5.48 -8.17
N SER A 142 3.73 -4.77 -7.89
CA SER A 142 3.66 -3.84 -6.76
C SER A 142 3.77 -4.57 -5.43
N SER A 143 3.13 -5.72 -5.28
CA SER A 143 3.20 -6.51 -4.05
C SER A 143 4.65 -6.84 -3.66
N LEU A 144 5.44 -7.39 -4.58
CA LEU A 144 6.84 -7.74 -4.30
C LEU A 144 7.73 -6.50 -4.13
N PHE A 145 7.50 -5.46 -4.94
CA PHE A 145 8.22 -4.20 -4.84
C PHE A 145 8.03 -3.55 -3.47
N GLU A 146 6.78 -3.44 -3.00
CA GLU A 146 6.43 -2.85 -1.71
C GLU A 146 6.98 -3.67 -0.53
N GLN A 147 6.99 -5.01 -0.63
CA GLN A 147 7.62 -5.87 0.37
C GLN A 147 9.13 -5.60 0.52
N LEU A 148 9.84 -5.35 -0.58
CA LEU A 148 11.25 -4.96 -0.54
C LEU A 148 11.45 -3.56 0.07
N GLN A 149 10.48 -2.66 -0.07
CA GLN A 149 10.53 -1.32 0.53
C GLN A 149 10.22 -1.28 2.03
N LEU A 150 9.80 -2.40 2.64
CA LEU A 150 9.58 -2.47 4.08
C LEU A 150 10.86 -2.11 4.83
N GLY A 151 10.73 -1.28 5.88
CA GLY A 151 11.89 -0.77 6.62
C GLY A 151 12.82 -1.86 7.15
N ARG A 152 12.28 -3.02 7.57
CA ARG A 152 13.07 -4.17 8.00
C ARG A 152 13.89 -4.77 6.84
N CYS A 153 13.32 -4.85 5.64
CA CYS A 153 14.02 -5.34 4.45
C CYS A 153 15.11 -4.36 3.99
N GLN A 154 14.83 -3.05 4.05
CA GLN A 154 15.81 -2.00 3.73
C GLN A 154 17.02 -2.06 4.68
N LYS A 155 16.81 -2.29 5.98
CA LYS A 155 17.92 -2.48 6.93
C LYS A 155 18.79 -3.69 6.58
N VAL A 156 18.20 -4.82 6.18
CA VAL A 156 18.96 -6.01 5.74
C VAL A 156 19.82 -5.68 4.52
N ILE A 157 19.28 -4.95 3.53
CA ILE A 157 20.03 -4.52 2.35
C ILE A 157 21.20 -3.62 2.76
N GLU A 158 20.96 -2.66 3.66
CA GLU A 158 22.00 -1.76 4.18
C GLU A 158 23.10 -2.52 4.93
N ILE A 159 22.74 -3.51 5.75
CA ILE A 159 23.67 -4.38 6.48
C ILE A 159 24.60 -5.09 5.49
N VAL A 160 24.04 -5.73 4.46
CA VAL A 160 24.84 -6.49 3.48
C VAL A 160 25.72 -5.52 2.67
N GLU A 161 25.20 -4.36 2.30
CA GLU A 161 25.98 -3.34 1.59
C GLU A 161 27.17 -2.83 2.42
N LYS A 162 26.95 -2.48 3.70
CA LYS A 162 28.01 -2.04 4.61
C LYS A 162 29.05 -3.13 4.83
N TYR A 163 28.60 -4.37 5.06
CA TYR A 163 29.49 -5.52 5.21
C TYR A 163 30.42 -5.67 4.00
N LEU A 164 29.89 -5.54 2.78
CA LEU A 164 30.66 -5.64 1.53
C LEU A 164 31.63 -4.48 1.29
N VAL A 165 31.42 -3.31 1.93
CA VAL A 165 32.31 -2.15 1.83
C VAL A 165 33.43 -2.20 2.88
N ALA A 166 33.15 -2.68 4.09
CA ALA A 166 34.06 -2.65 5.23
C ALA A 166 35.14 -3.76 5.23
N GLY A 167 34.86 -4.91 4.60
CA GLY A 167 35.74 -6.08 4.70
C GLY A 167 36.97 -6.06 3.78
N SER A 168 38.03 -6.78 4.20
CA SER A 168 39.08 -7.23 3.30
C SER A 168 38.55 -8.34 2.39
N ARG A 169 38.94 -8.35 1.11
CA ARG A 169 38.48 -9.33 0.11
C ARG A 169 38.88 -10.76 0.49
N THR A 170 38.01 -11.46 1.20
CA THR A 170 38.05 -12.90 1.46
C THR A 170 37.14 -13.63 0.46
N GLY A 171 37.34 -14.94 0.29
CA GLY A 171 36.56 -15.74 -0.67
C GLY A 171 35.05 -15.83 -0.36
N GLU A 172 34.68 -15.81 0.92
CA GLU A 172 33.26 -15.79 1.36
C GLU A 172 32.60 -14.44 1.09
N MET A 173 33.34 -13.35 1.27
CA MET A 173 32.85 -12.01 0.96
C MET A 173 32.68 -11.81 -0.56
N GLU A 174 33.49 -12.49 -1.38
CA GLU A 174 33.30 -12.50 -2.83
C GLU A 174 32.03 -13.21 -3.27
N SER A 175 31.65 -14.34 -2.63
CA SER A 175 30.38 -15.02 -2.92
C SER A 175 29.19 -14.19 -2.46
N ALA A 176 29.24 -13.61 -1.27
CA ALA A 176 28.25 -12.66 -0.77
C ALA A 176 28.09 -11.46 -1.71
N GLY A 177 29.21 -10.91 -2.20
CA GLY A 177 29.22 -9.81 -3.15
C GLY A 177 28.62 -10.17 -4.50
N ARG A 178 28.80 -11.40 -4.98
CA ARG A 178 28.11 -11.88 -6.20
C ARG A 178 26.61 -11.97 -5.99
N ALA A 179 26.16 -12.57 -4.88
CA ALA A 179 24.75 -12.69 -4.54
C ALA A 179 24.08 -11.32 -4.42
N PHE A 180 24.73 -10.36 -3.73
CA PHE A 180 24.21 -9.01 -3.57
C PHE A 180 24.14 -8.27 -4.91
N ARG A 181 25.16 -8.38 -5.78
CA ARG A 181 25.10 -7.77 -7.12
C ARG A 181 23.94 -8.34 -7.95
N TRP A 182 23.76 -9.65 -7.94
CA TRP A 182 22.64 -10.30 -8.61
C TRP A 182 21.29 -9.80 -8.06
N PHE A 183 21.13 -9.73 -6.74
CA PHE A 183 19.95 -9.13 -6.12
C PHE A 183 19.69 -7.70 -6.59
N LYS A 184 20.72 -6.85 -6.66
CA LYS A 184 20.57 -5.46 -7.14
C LYS A 184 20.15 -5.38 -8.60
N GLU A 185 20.63 -6.30 -9.45
CA GLU A 185 20.21 -6.42 -10.84
C GLU A 185 18.73 -6.80 -10.95
N GLU A 186 18.30 -7.84 -10.21
CA GLU A 186 16.89 -8.27 -10.15
C GLU A 186 15.98 -7.18 -9.57
N GLN A 187 16.39 -6.52 -8.49
CA GLN A 187 15.68 -5.40 -7.88
C GLN A 187 15.50 -4.24 -8.88
N SER A 188 16.53 -3.93 -9.67
CA SER A 188 16.47 -2.89 -10.70
C SER A 188 15.51 -3.28 -11.83
N ALA A 189 15.54 -4.54 -12.27
CA ALA A 189 14.61 -5.06 -13.27
C ALA A 189 13.15 -5.01 -12.77
N LEU A 190 12.90 -5.44 -11.52
CA LEU A 190 11.60 -5.35 -10.88
C LEU A 190 11.10 -3.91 -10.82
N HIS A 191 11.93 -2.96 -10.38
CA HIS A 191 11.55 -1.55 -10.28
C HIS A 191 11.14 -0.96 -11.63
N LYS A 192 11.90 -1.25 -12.70
CA LYS A 192 11.56 -0.79 -14.06
C LYS A 192 10.19 -1.30 -14.50
N LEU A 193 9.95 -2.60 -14.35
CA LEU A 193 8.68 -3.22 -14.74
C LEU A 193 7.52 -2.77 -13.87
N HIS A 194 7.75 -2.52 -12.57
CA HIS A 194 6.76 -1.98 -11.66
C HIS A 194 6.28 -0.59 -12.10
N VAL A 195 7.22 0.31 -12.41
CA VAL A 195 6.92 1.67 -12.88
C VAL A 195 6.17 1.61 -14.21
N GLU A 196 6.68 0.85 -15.17
CA GLU A 196 6.05 0.65 -16.48
C GLU A 196 4.61 0.14 -16.33
N ALA A 197 4.39 -0.91 -15.52
CA ALA A 197 3.06 -1.46 -15.31
C ALA A 197 2.10 -0.45 -14.67
N LYS A 198 2.56 0.35 -13.70
CA LYS A 198 1.72 1.39 -13.09
C LYS A 198 1.34 2.49 -14.08
N ASP A 199 2.27 2.91 -14.93
CA ASP A 199 2.01 3.92 -15.95
C ASP A 199 1.06 3.39 -17.02
N ASN A 200 1.26 2.17 -17.49
CA ASN A 200 0.36 1.52 -18.44
C ASN A 200 -1.05 1.39 -17.88
N VAL A 201 -1.21 1.01 -16.61
CA VAL A 201 -2.53 0.98 -15.96
C VAL A 201 -3.17 2.37 -15.94
N ARG A 202 -2.42 3.43 -15.59
CA ARG A 202 -2.94 4.81 -15.60
C ARG A 202 -3.45 5.22 -16.97
N PHE A 203 -2.69 4.94 -18.03
CA PHE A 203 -3.10 5.28 -19.40
C PHE A 203 -4.28 4.44 -19.88
N LEU A 204 -4.24 3.11 -19.69
CA LEU A 204 -5.29 2.21 -20.14
C LEU A 204 -6.62 2.45 -19.41
N MET A 205 -6.60 2.83 -18.14
CA MET A 205 -7.82 3.21 -17.40
C MET A 205 -8.57 4.39 -18.05
N THR A 206 -7.88 5.30 -18.75
CA THR A 206 -8.54 6.39 -19.50
C THR A 206 -9.35 5.88 -20.70
N LEU A 207 -8.99 4.70 -21.23
CA LEU A 207 -9.63 4.07 -22.38
C LEU A 207 -10.73 3.08 -21.98
N GLU A 208 -10.75 2.61 -20.73
CA GLU A 208 -11.62 1.53 -20.24
C GLU A 208 -13.09 1.75 -20.59
N ARG A 209 -13.62 2.96 -20.36
CA ARG A 209 -15.03 3.30 -20.67
C ARG A 209 -15.34 3.15 -22.16
N HIS A 210 -14.44 3.59 -23.03
CA HIS A 210 -14.62 3.55 -24.48
C HIS A 210 -14.59 2.09 -24.98
N LEU A 211 -13.66 1.28 -24.49
CA LEU A 211 -13.55 -0.13 -24.88
C LEU A 211 -14.71 -0.99 -24.36
N LYS A 212 -15.27 -0.69 -23.18
CA LYS A 212 -16.52 -1.34 -22.70
C LYS A 212 -17.69 -1.05 -23.63
N LYS A 213 -17.84 0.20 -24.08
CA LYS A 213 -18.86 0.58 -25.05
C LYS A 213 -18.63 -0.06 -26.42
N LEU A 214 -17.38 -0.22 -26.84
CA LEU A 214 -17.06 -0.93 -28.09
C LEU A 214 -17.47 -2.41 -28.03
N THR A 215 -17.40 -3.02 -26.85
CA THR A 215 -17.73 -4.44 -26.64
C THR A 215 -19.25 -4.66 -26.50
N ASN A 216 -19.97 -3.72 -25.86
CA ASN A 216 -21.37 -3.93 -25.46
C ASN A 216 -22.38 -2.97 -26.10
N GLY A 217 -21.93 -1.93 -26.80
CA GLY A 217 -22.76 -0.84 -27.32
C GLY A 217 -23.33 -1.11 -28.71
N GLY A 218 -24.32 -0.32 -29.10
CA GLY A 218 -24.90 -0.37 -30.45
C GLY A 218 -24.01 0.32 -31.51
N MET A 219 -24.16 -0.03 -32.79
CA MET A 219 -23.36 0.58 -33.88
C MET A 219 -23.42 2.11 -33.91
N ALA A 220 -24.59 2.71 -33.65
CA ALA A 220 -24.75 4.16 -33.62
C ALA A 220 -23.92 4.80 -32.49
N GLU A 221 -23.97 4.21 -31.29
CA GLU A 221 -23.21 4.68 -30.13
C GLU A 221 -21.69 4.53 -30.35
N ILE A 222 -21.27 3.47 -31.03
CA ILE A 222 -19.87 3.25 -31.40
C ILE A 222 -19.42 4.33 -32.40
N ALA A 223 -20.22 4.61 -33.44
CA ALA A 223 -19.90 5.62 -34.44
C ALA A 223 -19.72 7.01 -33.84
N GLU A 224 -20.59 7.40 -32.91
CA GLU A 224 -20.51 8.69 -32.20
C GLU A 224 -19.28 8.78 -31.26
N MET A 225 -18.83 7.64 -30.73
CA MET A 225 -17.75 7.57 -29.75
C MET A 225 -16.35 7.46 -30.38
N LEU A 226 -16.26 6.98 -31.62
CA LEU A 226 -15.00 6.79 -32.35
C LEU A 226 -14.08 8.02 -32.38
N PRO A 227 -14.55 9.26 -32.67
CA PRO A 227 -13.68 10.43 -32.69
C PRO A 227 -13.01 10.69 -31.33
N ASN A 228 -13.76 10.51 -30.23
CA ASN A 228 -13.24 10.69 -28.88
C ASN A 228 -12.24 9.59 -28.50
N LEU A 229 -12.52 8.33 -28.89
CA LEU A 229 -11.58 7.22 -28.70
C LEU A 229 -10.26 7.45 -29.46
N MET A 230 -10.32 7.89 -30.71
CA MET A 230 -9.12 8.17 -31.51
C MET A 230 -8.26 9.30 -30.90
N ASN A 231 -8.89 10.33 -30.35
CA ASN A 231 -8.18 11.39 -29.62
C ASN A 231 -7.52 10.87 -28.34
N ALA A 232 -8.22 10.03 -27.57
CA ALA A 232 -7.66 9.42 -26.37
C ALA A 232 -6.46 8.51 -26.70
N LEU A 233 -6.57 7.69 -27.75
CA LEU A 233 -5.46 6.85 -28.23
C LEU A 233 -4.26 7.69 -28.69
N ARG A 234 -4.50 8.81 -29.39
CA ARG A 234 -3.43 9.75 -29.78
C ARG A 234 -2.72 10.32 -28.55
N MET A 235 -3.45 10.72 -27.52
CA MET A 235 -2.85 11.23 -26.28
C MET A 235 -1.99 10.16 -25.61
N VAL A 236 -2.49 8.94 -25.48
CA VAL A 236 -1.72 7.82 -24.93
C VAL A 236 -0.45 7.58 -25.76
N TRP A 237 -0.55 7.51 -27.09
CA TRP A 237 0.59 7.31 -27.98
C TRP A 237 1.67 8.41 -27.87
N VAL A 238 1.26 9.67 -27.71
CA VAL A 238 2.19 10.80 -27.57
C VAL A 238 2.92 10.75 -26.24
N VAL A 239 2.24 10.32 -25.16
CA VAL A 239 2.83 10.27 -23.82
C VAL A 239 3.61 8.97 -23.57
N SER A 240 3.26 7.87 -24.26
CA SER A 240 3.93 6.57 -24.16
C SER A 240 5.18 6.45 -25.03
N ARG A 241 5.59 7.51 -25.73
CA ARG A 241 6.75 7.57 -26.62
C ARG A 241 7.92 8.29 -25.96
#